data_AF-A0A933H3A0-F1
#
_entry.id   AF-A0A933H3A0-F1
#
_cell.length_a   1.000
_cell.length_b   1.000
_cell.length_c   1.000
_cell.angle_alpha   90.00
_cell.angle_beta   90.00
_cell.angle_gamma   90.00
#
_symmetry.space_group_name_H-M   'P 1'
#
loop_
_entity.id
_entity.type
_entity.pdbx_description
1 polymer ?
#
loop_
_entity_poly.entity_id
_entity_poly.type
_entity_poly.pdbx_seq_one_letter_code
_entity_poly.pdbx_strand_id
1 'polypeptide(L)'
;MLRKKVFVTMTGRAVDLGAVNKEEREALAAVVERYRAQPEWTRFASWWMKELAKRGIEDRSALYRICDDLEARLGIAQGKASPPDYRHYLLALIEERYGSRYKFCMETGVDQGQLSRIMAGKGDFSMESLSKVLRALRASLVVQKEEEVRELASPEEASRALEGSA
;
A
#
# COMPACT_ATOMS: atom_id res chain seq x y z
N MET A 1 18.86 16.31 13.56
CA MET A 1 18.29 15.09 12.97
C MET A 1 17.27 15.51 11.92
N LEU A 2 17.56 15.32 10.63
CA LEU A 2 16.56 15.54 9.59
C LEU A 2 15.43 14.52 9.79
N ARG A 3 14.19 14.97 9.95
CA ARG A 3 13.01 14.08 9.96
C ARG A 3 13.01 13.32 8.64
N LYS A 4 13.04 11.98 8.74
CA LYS A 4 12.92 11.09 7.57
C LYS A 4 11.55 11.37 6.93
N LYS A 5 11.54 11.73 5.65
CA LYS A 5 10.31 11.97 4.89
C LYS A 5 9.70 10.61 4.55
N VAL A 6 8.52 10.34 5.06
CA VAL A 6 7.86 9.02 4.94
C VAL A 6 6.44 9.24 4.43
N PHE A 7 6.11 8.54 3.35
CA PHE A 7 4.74 8.37 2.89
C PHE A 7 4.16 7.10 3.52
N VAL A 8 2.93 7.15 4.02
CA VAL A 8 2.25 5.99 4.59
C VAL A 8 1.12 5.59 3.64
N THR A 9 1.16 4.36 3.14
CA THR A 9 0.10 3.81 2.27
C THR A 9 -1.21 3.65 3.06
N MET A 10 -2.33 3.46 2.36
CA MET A 10 -3.62 3.18 3.03
C MET A 10 -3.59 1.90 3.88
N THR A 11 -2.67 0.98 3.59
CA THR A 11 -2.43 -0.26 4.35
C THR A 11 -1.43 -0.09 5.52
N GLY A 12 -0.99 1.14 5.79
CA GLY A 12 -0.09 1.46 6.90
C GLY A 12 1.40 1.22 6.62
N ARG A 13 1.78 0.89 5.38
CA ARG A 13 3.19 0.65 5.01
C ARG A 13 3.92 1.98 4.91
N ALA A 14 5.06 2.08 5.57
CA ALA A 14 5.95 3.24 5.46
C ALA A 14 6.84 3.13 4.21
N VAL A 15 6.82 4.16 3.37
CA VAL A 15 7.67 4.32 2.19
C VAL A 15 8.62 5.49 2.45
N ASP A 16 9.92 5.20 2.48
CA ASP A 16 10.98 6.18 2.72
C ASP A 16 11.23 7.04 1.48
N LEU A 17 10.76 8.29 1.53
CA LEU A 17 10.96 9.28 0.48
C LEU A 17 12.37 9.91 0.54
N GLY A 18 13.12 9.70 1.62
CA GLY A 18 14.51 10.13 1.70
C GLY A 18 15.46 9.31 0.83
N ALA A 19 15.05 8.10 0.44
CA ALA A 19 15.84 7.17 -0.36
C ALA A 19 15.64 7.33 -1.88
N VAL A 20 14.72 8.21 -2.33
CA VAL A 20 14.46 8.39 -3.75
C VAL A 20 15.58 9.18 -4.43
N ASN A 21 16.04 8.67 -5.56
CA ASN A 21 17.06 9.34 -6.37
C ASN A 21 16.46 10.55 -7.12
N LYS A 22 17.29 11.28 -7.87
CA LYS A 22 16.85 12.48 -8.60
C LYS A 22 15.76 12.18 -9.63
N GLU A 23 15.92 11.11 -10.40
CA GLU A 23 14.96 10.69 -11.44
C GLU A 23 13.61 10.31 -10.82
N GLU A 24 13.63 9.54 -9.73
CA GLU A 24 12.44 9.17 -8.97
C GLU A 24 11.75 10.39 -8.37
N ARG A 25 12.51 11.41 -7.95
CA ARG A 25 11.93 12.65 -7.41
C ARG A 25 11.22 13.47 -8.49
N GLU A 26 11.82 13.59 -9.68
CA GLU A 26 11.20 14.27 -10.81
C GLU A 26 9.95 13.53 -11.30
N ALA A 27 10.02 12.20 -11.36
CA ALA A 27 8.88 11.35 -11.69
C ALA A 27 7.76 11.48 -10.62
N LEU A 28 8.11 11.49 -9.34
CA LEU A 28 7.16 11.68 -8.24
C LEU A 28 6.45 13.04 -8.36
N ALA A 29 7.18 14.11 -8.69
CA ALA A 29 6.57 15.43 -8.89
C ALA A 29 5.53 15.42 -10.01
N ALA A 30 5.84 14.78 -11.15
CA ALA A 30 4.90 14.63 -12.26
C ALA A 30 3.67 13.78 -11.88
N VAL A 31 3.88 12.70 -11.11
CA VAL A 31 2.80 11.86 -10.59
C VAL A 31 1.89 12.66 -9.67
N VAL A 32 2.45 13.40 -8.71
CA VAL A 32 1.69 14.24 -7.77
C VAL A 32 0.88 15.31 -8.50
N GLU A 33 1.49 16.02 -9.45
CA GLU A 33 0.81 17.04 -10.23
C GLU A 33 -0.41 16.47 -10.95
N ARG A 34 -0.25 15.33 -11.63
CA ARG A 34 -1.34 14.69 -12.34
C ARG A 34 -2.39 14.12 -11.38
N TYR A 35 -1.96 13.55 -10.26
CA TYR A 35 -2.84 12.97 -9.25
C TYR A 35 -3.80 13.99 -8.65
N ARG A 36 -3.31 15.22 -8.38
CA ARG A 36 -4.11 16.32 -7.86
C ARG A 36 -5.28 16.72 -8.76
N ALA A 37 -5.17 16.49 -10.07
CA ALA A 37 -6.25 16.72 -11.01
C ALA A 37 -7.37 15.66 -10.92
N GLN A 38 -7.23 14.67 -10.01
CA GLN A 38 -8.13 13.54 -9.82
C GLN A 38 -8.59 12.89 -11.14
N PRO A 39 -7.63 12.46 -11.98
CA PRO A 39 -7.96 11.85 -13.27
C PRO A 39 -8.77 10.58 -13.08
N GLU A 40 -9.49 10.18 -14.14
CA GLU A 40 -10.15 8.88 -14.18
C GLU A 40 -9.14 7.75 -13.90
N TRP A 41 -9.55 6.78 -13.08
CA TRP A 41 -8.71 5.73 -12.53
C TRP A 41 -7.91 4.97 -13.62
N THR A 42 -8.57 4.45 -14.65
CA THR A 42 -7.90 3.66 -15.69
C THR A 42 -6.93 4.50 -16.53
N ARG A 43 -7.23 5.78 -16.75
CA ARG A 43 -6.33 6.74 -17.40
C ARG A 43 -5.11 7.04 -16.55
N PHE A 44 -5.27 7.16 -15.24
CA PHE A 44 -4.14 7.32 -14.33
C PHE A 44 -3.26 6.08 -14.33
N ALA A 45 -3.85 4.90 -14.11
CA ALA A 45 -3.19 3.60 -14.10
C ALA A 45 -2.30 3.40 -15.35
N SER A 46 -2.93 3.56 -16.52
CA SER A 46 -2.24 3.39 -17.81
C SER A 46 -1.14 4.42 -18.04
N TRP A 47 -1.26 5.62 -17.47
CA TRP A 47 -0.28 6.69 -17.66
C TRP A 47 0.94 6.52 -16.77
N TRP A 48 0.77 6.31 -15.47
CA TRP A 48 1.91 6.28 -14.54
C TRP A 48 2.80 5.07 -14.82
N MET A 49 2.22 3.92 -15.19
CA MET A 49 2.99 2.75 -15.61
C MET A 49 3.91 3.06 -16.80
N LYS A 50 3.40 3.77 -17.81
CA LYS A 50 4.18 4.19 -18.98
C LYS A 50 5.25 5.21 -18.63
N GLU A 51 4.93 6.15 -17.73
CA GLU A 51 5.86 7.19 -17.29
C GLU A 51 7.04 6.59 -16.52
N LEU A 52 6.78 5.65 -15.59
CA LEU A 52 7.84 4.97 -14.85
C LEU A 52 8.69 4.08 -15.77
N ALA A 53 8.06 3.32 -16.66
CA ALA A 53 8.77 2.48 -17.63
C ALA A 53 9.68 3.30 -18.55
N LYS A 54 9.20 4.45 -19.04
CA LYS A 54 9.98 5.38 -19.87
C LYS A 54 11.24 5.89 -19.15
N ARG A 55 11.18 6.03 -17.83
CA ARG A 55 12.29 6.49 -16.97
C ARG A 55 13.15 5.35 -16.43
N GLY A 56 12.85 4.09 -16.76
CA GLY A 56 13.57 2.93 -16.27
C GLY A 56 13.42 2.69 -14.75
N ILE A 57 12.31 3.13 -14.16
CA ILE A 57 12.03 2.97 -12.73
C ILE A 57 11.48 1.56 -12.50
N GLU A 58 12.12 0.80 -11.62
CA GLU A 58 11.78 -0.59 -11.35
C GLU A 58 10.47 -0.76 -10.58
N ASP A 59 9.76 -1.88 -10.84
CA ASP A 59 8.49 -2.23 -10.18
C ASP A 59 8.59 -2.40 -8.66
N ARG A 60 9.80 -2.56 -8.13
CA ARG A 60 10.06 -2.72 -6.69
C ARG A 60 10.45 -1.42 -5.99
N SER A 61 10.57 -0.32 -6.74
CA SER A 61 10.96 0.99 -6.22
C SER A 61 9.96 1.56 -5.22
N ALA A 62 10.42 2.54 -4.44
CA ALA A 62 9.55 3.30 -3.55
C ALA A 62 8.45 4.03 -4.34
N LEU A 63 8.81 4.61 -5.49
CA LEU A 63 7.87 5.34 -6.33
C LEU A 63 6.78 4.43 -6.92
N TYR A 64 7.14 3.23 -7.38
CA TYR A 64 6.13 2.29 -7.89
C TYR A 64 5.06 1.98 -6.84
N ARG A 65 5.47 1.76 -5.58
CA ARG A 65 4.54 1.52 -4.46
C ARG A 65 3.65 2.71 -4.15
N ILE A 66 4.18 3.93 -4.28
CA ILE A 66 3.39 5.15 -4.12
C ILE A 66 2.35 5.23 -5.23
N CYS A 67 2.75 5.03 -6.49
CA CYS A 67 1.82 5.06 -7.63
C CYS A 67 0.70 4.01 -7.50
N ASP A 68 1.03 2.80 -7.07
CA ASP A 68 0.07 1.72 -6.81
C ASP A 68 -0.95 2.11 -5.72
N ASP A 69 -0.48 2.69 -4.60
CA ASP A 69 -1.37 3.21 -3.54
C ASP A 69 -2.26 4.36 -4.03
N LEU A 70 -1.69 5.32 -4.76
CA LEU A 70 -2.42 6.44 -5.36
C LEU A 70 -3.49 5.96 -6.33
N GLU A 71 -3.15 5.03 -7.21
CA GLU A 71 -4.08 4.38 -8.13
C GLU A 71 -5.26 3.75 -7.38
N ALA A 72 -4.97 2.96 -6.34
CA ALA A 72 -5.99 2.30 -5.54
C ALA A 72 -6.94 3.32 -4.87
N ARG A 73 -6.41 4.43 -4.34
CA ARG A 73 -7.21 5.53 -3.75
C ARG A 73 -8.15 6.17 -4.77
N LEU A 74 -7.69 6.40 -6.01
CA LEU A 74 -8.56 6.91 -7.08
C LEU A 74 -9.66 5.91 -7.43
N GLY A 75 -9.31 4.63 -7.55
CA GLY A 75 -10.29 3.57 -7.78
C GLY A 75 -11.37 3.53 -6.69
N ILE A 76 -10.97 3.65 -5.42
CA ILE A 76 -11.91 3.69 -4.28
C ILE A 76 -12.79 4.94 -4.33
N ALA A 77 -12.20 6.13 -4.50
CA ALA A 77 -12.94 7.39 -4.54
C ALA A 77 -13.95 7.46 -5.70
N GLN A 78 -13.64 6.82 -6.83
CA GLN A 78 -14.51 6.76 -8.01
C GLN A 78 -15.51 5.59 -7.97
N GLY A 79 -15.56 4.82 -6.87
CA GLY A 79 -16.45 3.68 -6.71
C GLY A 79 -16.14 2.50 -7.64
N LYS A 80 -14.88 2.39 -8.08
CA LYS A 80 -14.39 1.35 -9.00
C LYS A 80 -13.59 0.25 -8.29
N ALA A 81 -13.15 0.51 -7.06
CA ALA A 81 -12.47 -0.45 -6.20
C ALA A 81 -13.07 -0.39 -4.77
N SER A 82 -12.95 -1.50 -4.04
CA SER A 82 -13.35 -1.54 -2.63
C SER A 82 -12.22 -1.04 -1.74
N PRO A 83 -12.52 -0.41 -0.59
CA PRO A 83 -11.51 -0.12 0.44
C PRO A 83 -10.77 -1.38 0.90
N PRO A 84 -9.53 -1.24 1.39
CA PRO A 84 -8.76 -2.37 1.89
C PRO A 84 -9.45 -2.97 3.13
N ASP A 85 -9.53 -4.29 3.15
CA ASP A 85 -9.90 -5.04 4.36
C ASP A 85 -8.65 -5.61 5.06
N TYR A 86 -8.85 -6.30 6.18
CA TYR A 86 -7.77 -6.85 7.00
C TYR A 86 -6.76 -7.70 6.22
N ARG A 87 -7.17 -8.36 5.13
CA ARG A 87 -6.28 -9.22 4.32
C ARG A 87 -5.22 -8.39 3.63
N HIS A 88 -5.57 -7.19 3.16
CA HIS A 88 -4.64 -6.26 2.53
C HIS A 88 -3.57 -5.76 3.51
N TYR A 89 -3.97 -5.42 4.74
CA TYR A 89 -3.04 -5.04 5.81
C TYR A 89 -2.09 -6.19 6.18
N LEU A 90 -2.61 -7.43 6.28
CA LEU A 90 -1.78 -8.60 6.56
C LEU A 90 -0.76 -8.85 5.44
N LEU A 91 -1.15 -8.74 4.17
CA LEU A 91 -0.24 -8.88 3.03
C LEU A 91 0.87 -7.84 3.08
N ALA A 92 0.53 -6.57 3.30
CA ALA A 92 1.50 -5.49 3.40
C ALA A 92 2.55 -5.77 4.51
N LEU A 93 2.10 -6.21 5.69
CA LEU A 93 2.97 -6.56 6.81
C LEU A 93 3.85 -7.79 6.53
N ILE A 94 3.29 -8.81 5.88
CA ILE A 94 4.03 -10.02 5.49
C ILE A 94 5.12 -9.67 4.49
N GLU A 95 4.81 -8.91 3.45
CA GLU A 95 5.79 -8.48 2.45
C GLU A 95 6.87 -7.59 3.03
N GLU A 96 6.50 -6.65 3.91
CA GLU A 96 7.46 -5.76 4.55
C GLU A 96 8.48 -6.52 5.41
N ARG A 97 8.01 -7.51 6.20
CA ARG A 97 8.87 -8.20 7.18
C ARG A 97 9.55 -9.45 6.64
N TYR A 98 8.87 -10.18 5.76
CA TYR A 98 9.31 -11.49 5.28
C TYR A 98 9.56 -11.50 3.77
N GLY A 99 9.18 -10.46 3.02
CA GLY A 99 9.36 -10.37 1.57
C GLY A 99 8.44 -11.28 0.74
N SER A 100 7.91 -12.35 1.33
CA SER A 100 6.94 -13.24 0.67
C SER A 100 6.09 -14.01 1.67
N ARG A 101 4.88 -14.40 1.24
CA ARG A 101 4.01 -15.32 1.98
C ARG A 101 4.67 -16.66 2.27
N TYR A 102 5.44 -17.18 1.32
CA TYR A 102 6.16 -18.45 1.48
C TYR A 102 7.16 -18.37 2.63
N LYS A 103 8.02 -17.35 2.64
CA LYS A 103 9.01 -17.14 3.70
C LYS A 103 8.35 -16.92 5.05
N PHE A 104 7.26 -16.16 5.10
CA PHE A 104 6.46 -16.00 6.31
C PHE A 104 5.96 -17.34 6.85
N CYS A 105 5.28 -18.16 6.05
CA CYS A 105 4.78 -19.47 6.47
C CYS A 105 5.89 -20.39 6.98
N MET A 106 7.03 -20.43 6.28
CA MET A 106 8.18 -21.25 6.66
C MET A 106 8.79 -20.83 8.01
N GLU A 107 8.90 -19.53 8.26
CA GLU A 107 9.54 -19.01 9.49
C GLU A 107 8.60 -19.02 10.70
N THR A 108 7.28 -18.90 10.49
CA THR A 108 6.32 -18.75 11.59
C THR A 108 5.48 -20.00 11.85
N GLY A 109 5.56 -21.00 10.98
CA GLY A 109 4.74 -22.21 11.05
C GLY A 109 3.25 -21.97 10.77
N VAL A 110 2.90 -20.82 10.16
CA VAL A 110 1.52 -20.56 9.72
C VAL A 110 1.22 -21.41 8.49
N ASP A 111 0.08 -22.11 8.51
CA ASP A 111 -0.31 -23.02 7.43
C ASP A 111 -0.45 -22.28 6.09
N GLN A 112 0.36 -22.70 5.11
CA GLN A 112 0.40 -22.07 3.79
C GLN A 112 -0.91 -22.25 3.02
N GLY A 113 -1.58 -23.40 3.19
CA GLY A 113 -2.86 -23.68 2.53
C GLY A 113 -3.97 -22.76 3.04
N GLN A 114 -4.08 -22.61 4.35
CA GLN A 114 -5.02 -21.73 5.03
C GLN A 114 -4.76 -20.28 4.66
N LEU A 115 -3.52 -19.81 4.74
CA LEU A 115 -3.17 -18.44 4.38
C LEU A 115 -3.53 -18.16 2.92
N SER A 116 -3.14 -19.04 1.99
CA SER A 116 -3.45 -18.89 0.56
C SER A 116 -4.95 -18.78 0.30
N ARG A 117 -5.75 -19.65 0.92
CA ARG A 117 -7.22 -19.67 0.79
C ARG A 117 -7.86 -18.36 1.28
N ILE A 118 -7.43 -17.87 2.44
CA ILE A 118 -7.99 -16.64 3.04
C ILE A 118 -7.57 -15.40 2.23
N MET A 119 -6.31 -15.33 1.79
CA MET A 119 -5.86 -14.23 0.92
C MET A 119 -6.61 -14.22 -0.42
N ALA A 120 -7.03 -15.39 -0.92
CA ALA A 120 -7.88 -15.50 -2.11
C ALA A 120 -9.38 -15.22 -1.84
N GLY A 121 -9.76 -14.85 -0.62
CA GLY A 121 -11.16 -14.59 -0.23
C GLY A 121 -12.04 -15.83 -0.16
N LYS A 122 -11.44 -17.02 -0.09
CA LYS A 122 -12.16 -18.30 0.00
C LYS A 122 -12.42 -18.72 1.46
N GLY A 123 -12.66 -17.73 2.33
CA GLY A 123 -12.90 -17.89 3.76
C GLY A 123 -12.17 -16.84 4.60
N ASP A 124 -12.35 -16.94 5.92
CA ASP A 124 -11.79 -16.03 6.91
C ASP A 124 -10.98 -16.77 7.96
N PHE A 125 -10.09 -16.04 8.64
CA PHE A 125 -9.46 -16.57 9.85
C PHE A 125 -10.48 -16.69 10.97
N SER A 126 -10.42 -17.78 11.74
CA SER A 126 -10.96 -17.74 13.10
C SER A 126 -10.16 -16.72 13.92
N MET A 127 -10.78 -16.12 14.95
CA MET A 127 -10.08 -15.17 15.82
C MET A 127 -8.80 -15.76 16.44
N GLU A 128 -8.81 -17.05 16.77
CA GLU A 128 -7.63 -17.75 17.27
C GLU A 128 -6.50 -17.81 16.22
N SER A 129 -6.84 -18.18 14.98
CA SER A 129 -5.87 -18.25 13.88
C SER A 129 -5.33 -16.86 13.53
N LEU A 130 -6.21 -15.85 13.48
CA LEU A 130 -5.82 -14.46 13.25
C LEU A 130 -4.87 -13.97 14.35
N SER A 131 -5.15 -14.27 15.61
CA SER A 131 -4.26 -13.92 16.74
C SER A 131 -2.88 -14.56 16.61
N LYS A 132 -2.78 -15.81 16.13
CA LYS A 132 -1.48 -16.47 15.87
C LYS A 132 -0.70 -15.74 14.77
N VAL A 133 -1.37 -15.39 13.67
CA VAL A 133 -0.79 -14.61 12.57
C VAL A 133 -0.31 -13.24 13.06
N LEU A 134 -1.17 -12.50 13.78
CA LEU A 134 -0.83 -11.18 14.32
C LEU A 134 0.35 -11.23 15.29
N ARG A 135 0.43 -12.27 16.14
CA ARG A 135 1.57 -12.47 17.04
C ARG A 135 2.88 -12.70 16.26
N ALA A 136 2.85 -13.53 15.23
CA ALA A 136 4.00 -13.76 14.36
C ALA A 136 4.43 -12.48 13.61
N LEU A 137 3.46 -11.65 13.26
CA LEU A 137 3.68 -10.32 12.69
C LEU A 137 3.98 -9.24 13.73
N ARG A 138 4.04 -9.54 15.03
CA ARG A 138 4.09 -8.55 16.13
C ARG A 138 3.18 -7.34 15.85
N ALA A 139 1.93 -7.64 15.48
CA ALA A 139 0.91 -6.68 15.13
C ALA A 139 -0.30 -6.84 16.06
N SER A 140 -1.16 -5.83 16.09
CA SER A 140 -2.39 -5.84 16.88
C SER A 140 -3.57 -5.44 16.01
N LEU A 141 -4.72 -6.03 16.28
CA LEU A 141 -5.98 -5.62 15.67
C LEU A 141 -6.52 -4.41 16.42
N VAL A 142 -6.94 -3.39 15.69
CA VAL A 142 -7.63 -2.21 16.21
C VAL A 142 -9.00 -2.10 15.56
N VAL A 143 -10.00 -1.68 16.32
CA VAL A 143 -11.33 -1.35 15.79
C VAL A 143 -11.35 0.15 15.50
N GLN A 144 -11.69 0.52 14.27
CA GLN A 144 -11.76 1.90 13.79
C GLN A 144 -13.14 2.14 13.18
N LYS A 145 -13.55 3.41 13.10
CA LYS A 145 -14.79 3.77 12.41
C LYS A 145 -14.60 3.64 10.90
N GLU A 146 -15.67 3.30 10.19
CA GLU A 146 -15.59 3.16 8.74
C GLU A 146 -15.22 4.48 8.05
N GLU A 147 -15.68 5.61 8.59
CA GLU A 147 -15.35 6.94 8.08
C GLU A 147 -13.85 7.24 8.16
N GLU A 148 -13.18 6.81 9.24
CA GLU A 148 -11.73 6.98 9.43
C GLU A 148 -10.94 6.18 8.39
N VAL A 149 -11.38 4.95 8.10
CA VAL A 149 -10.76 4.10 7.07
C VAL A 149 -10.95 4.71 5.68
N ARG A 150 -12.12 5.28 5.40
CA ARG A 150 -12.40 5.96 4.12
C ARG A 150 -11.58 7.23 3.97
N GLU A 151 -11.44 8.04 5.02
CA GLU A 151 -10.58 9.23 5.00
C GLU A 151 -9.12 8.83 4.75
N LEU A 152 -8.62 7.80 5.42
CA LEU A 152 -7.28 7.25 5.20
C LEU A 152 -7.05 6.72 3.78
N ALA A 153 -8.11 6.32 3.06
CA ALA A 153 -8.05 5.87 1.67
C ALA A 153 -8.38 6.98 0.65
N SER A 154 -8.61 8.22 1.10
CA SER A 154 -8.97 9.33 0.21
C SER A 154 -7.79 9.83 -0.63
N PRO A 155 -8.03 10.34 -1.85
CA PRO A 155 -7.02 11.04 -2.64
C PRO A 155 -6.51 12.32 -1.98
N GLU A 156 -7.37 13.01 -1.25
CA GLU A 156 -7.04 14.24 -0.52
C GLU A 156 -6.01 13.96 0.57
N GLU A 157 -6.19 12.89 1.35
CA GLU A 157 -5.23 12.49 2.38
C GLU A 157 -3.85 12.15 1.80
N ALA A 158 -3.82 11.40 0.70
CA ALA A 158 -2.56 11.09 0.03
C ALA A 158 -1.84 12.34 -0.49
N SER A 159 -2.60 13.29 -1.05
CA SER A 159 -2.05 14.56 -1.53
C SER A 159 -1.43 15.36 -0.38
N ARG A 160 -2.12 15.45 0.77
CA ARG A 160 -1.59 16.09 1.99
C ARG A 160 -0.31 15.40 2.49
N ALA A 161 -0.28 14.07 2.52
CA ALA A 161 0.87 13.30 2.96
C ALA A 161 2.12 13.51 2.06
N LEU A 162 1.90 13.66 0.75
CA LEU A 162 2.97 13.93 -0.22
C LEU A 162 3.46 15.39 -0.15
N GLU A 163 2.58 16.34 0.12
CA GLU A 163 2.92 17.76 0.32
C GLU A 163 3.76 18.02 1.56
N GLY A 164 3.38 17.42 2.70
CA GLY A 164 4.17 17.49 3.93
C GLY A 164 5.53 16.80 3.85
N SER A 165 5.77 16.06 2.76
CA SER A 165 6.99 15.31 2.50
C SER A 165 7.85 15.89 1.37
N ALA A 166 7.38 16.90 0.62
CA ALA A 166 8.16 17.61 -0.41
C ALA A 166 9.16 18.61 0.19
#